data_AF-A0A5B6VRY6-F1
#
_entry.id   AF-A0A5B6VRY6-F1
#
_cell.length_a   1.000
_cell.length_b   1.000
_cell.length_c   1.000
_cell.angle_alpha   90.00
_cell.angle_beta   90.00
_cell.angle_gamma   90.00
#
_symmetry.space_group_name_H-M   'P 1'
#
loop_
_entity.id
_entity.type
_entity.pdbx_description
1 polymer ?
#
loop_
_entity_poly.entity_id
_entity_poly.type
_entity_poly.pdbx_seq_one_letter_code
_entity_poly.pdbx_strand_id
1 'polypeptide(L)'
;MRTGPRYRIFDLRLNGLNLEADKEELFWEQRARVNWLQHGDRNTNFFHKMAGQHYFRGRISELEDEFGNHTTESVNMLKIASTYFDKLFSASAEESEEHLFDLVKRKITASMNEALLKQFTEDEICQAVKEMPPLKAPGVDGFAAIFYQTYWHIVGTDISKYYLAILNGQLEFEDINRTRIMLIPKVDKPNNMSQFRPISLCNVLYKIIAKVLVNRMSDMLGDCINEPQGAFIPGRLISDNILIAYEILHSLKMKKRGKKGNFALKLDMSKAYDRVEWDFLAGMMNSLGFHNDWIVLIMRCVCSVSYSVSLNGLDSDWFSPSRGLRQGDLLSPYLFLICAKGFATLLEDVKQRMIMEGAPIGRDRLSINHLFFADDCILFGDTSLEGTRTVHKVINEYE
;
A
#
# COMPACT_ATOMS: atom_id res chain seq x y z
N MET A 1 -35.52 -43.80 32.83
CA MET A 1 -34.47 -44.11 31.84
C MET A 1 -35.10 -44.35 30.47
N ARG A 2 -34.98 -43.39 29.54
CA ARG A 2 -35.00 -43.56 28.08
C ARG A 2 -34.92 -42.17 27.43
N THR A 3 -33.80 -41.47 27.65
CA THR A 3 -33.37 -40.36 26.80
C THR A 3 -32.87 -40.97 25.49
N GLY A 4 -33.77 -41.10 24.52
CA GLY A 4 -33.47 -41.69 23.21
C GLY A 4 -32.60 -40.76 22.36
N PRO A 5 -31.86 -41.32 21.37
CA PRO A 5 -30.92 -40.59 20.50
C PRO A 5 -31.53 -39.49 19.62
N ARG A 6 -32.87 -39.35 19.58
CA ARG A 6 -33.57 -38.35 18.76
C ARG A 6 -33.39 -36.90 19.22
N TYR A 7 -33.28 -36.64 20.53
CA TYR A 7 -33.08 -35.27 21.02
C TYR A 7 -31.68 -34.74 20.72
N ARG A 8 -30.64 -35.58 20.87
CA ARG A 8 -29.27 -35.19 20.47
C ARG A 8 -29.14 -34.93 18.97
N ILE A 9 -29.84 -35.66 18.12
CA ILE A 9 -29.79 -35.46 16.65
C ILE A 9 -30.49 -34.15 16.25
N PHE A 10 -31.59 -33.78 16.91
CA PHE A 10 -32.28 -32.51 16.64
C PHE A 10 -31.46 -31.30 17.09
N ASP A 11 -30.87 -31.34 18.30
CA ASP A 11 -30.00 -30.25 18.78
C ASP A 11 -28.72 -30.13 17.95
N LEU A 12 -28.11 -31.25 17.52
CA LEU A 12 -26.95 -31.21 16.62
C LEU A 12 -27.31 -30.66 15.22
N ARG A 13 -28.50 -30.98 14.69
CA ARG A 13 -28.99 -30.43 13.41
C ARG A 13 -29.35 -28.95 13.53
N LEU A 14 -29.97 -28.53 14.63
CA LEU A 14 -30.34 -27.13 14.86
C LEU A 14 -29.10 -26.25 15.06
N ASN A 15 -28.12 -26.74 15.83
CA ASN A 15 -26.82 -26.07 15.98
C ASN A 15 -26.04 -26.06 14.66
N GLY A 16 -26.11 -27.12 13.86
CA GLY A 16 -25.52 -27.16 12.52
C GLY A 16 -26.16 -26.16 11.54
N LEU A 17 -27.49 -26.03 11.57
CA LEU A 17 -28.23 -25.08 10.73
C LEU A 17 -28.00 -23.63 11.17
N ASN A 18 -27.95 -23.36 12.47
CA ASN A 18 -27.61 -22.03 12.99
C ASN A 18 -26.18 -21.65 12.62
N LEU A 19 -25.23 -22.57 12.74
CA LEU A 19 -23.85 -22.34 12.32
C LEU A 19 -23.74 -22.05 10.82
N GLU A 20 -24.50 -22.74 9.98
CA GLU A 20 -24.49 -22.52 8.53
C GLU A 20 -25.15 -21.18 8.16
N ALA A 21 -26.23 -20.81 8.85
CA ALA A 21 -26.87 -19.51 8.71
C ALA A 21 -25.94 -18.36 9.16
N ASP A 22 -25.23 -18.52 10.28
CA ASP A 22 -24.27 -17.54 10.78
C ASP A 22 -23.09 -17.38 9.80
N LYS A 23 -22.61 -18.47 9.19
CA LYS A 23 -21.57 -18.42 8.13
C LYS A 23 -22.07 -17.67 6.90
N GLU A 24 -23.29 -17.97 6.43
CA GLU A 24 -23.88 -17.26 5.30
C GLU A 24 -24.06 -15.77 5.61
N GLU A 25 -24.49 -15.43 6.82
CA GLU A 25 -24.65 -14.05 7.26
C GLU A 25 -23.32 -13.29 7.24
N LEU A 26 -22.29 -13.84 7.89
CA LEU A 26 -20.92 -13.30 7.86
C LEU A 26 -20.39 -13.17 6.43
N PHE A 27 -20.68 -14.14 5.57
CA PHE A 27 -20.28 -14.10 4.17
C PHE A 27 -20.93 -12.93 3.41
N TRP A 28 -22.23 -12.69 3.58
CA TRP A 28 -22.93 -11.60 2.93
C TRP A 28 -22.59 -10.22 3.50
N GLU A 29 -22.39 -10.14 4.82
CA GLU A 29 -21.90 -8.93 5.48
C GLU A 29 -20.53 -8.50 4.92
N GLN A 30 -19.58 -9.43 4.82
CA GLN A 30 -18.26 -9.19 4.23
C GLN A 30 -18.35 -8.71 2.77
N ARG A 31 -19.27 -9.26 1.98
CA ARG A 31 -19.48 -8.86 0.58
C ARG A 31 -20.15 -7.50 0.43
N ALA A 32 -21.00 -7.11 1.37
CA ALA A 32 -21.72 -5.83 1.33
C ALA A 32 -20.82 -4.63 1.65
N ARG A 33 -19.74 -4.81 2.43
CA ARG A 33 -18.77 -3.75 2.81
C ARG A 33 -19.41 -2.49 3.44
N VAL A 34 -20.48 -2.66 4.22
CA VAL A 34 -21.19 -1.55 4.90
C VAL A 34 -20.78 -1.49 6.37
N ASN A 35 -20.00 -0.49 6.76
CA ASN A 35 -19.49 -0.34 8.15
C ASN A 35 -20.46 0.36 9.12
N TRP A 36 -21.63 0.86 8.67
CA TRP A 36 -22.47 1.79 9.45
C TRP A 36 -23.81 1.21 9.96
N LEU A 37 -23.87 -0.07 10.29
CA LEU A 37 -25.01 -0.65 11.02
C LEU A 37 -24.48 -1.38 12.26
N GLN A 38 -24.10 -0.59 13.27
CA GLN A 38 -24.00 -1.11 14.64
C GLN A 38 -25.41 -1.52 15.08
N HIS A 39 -25.66 -2.83 15.05
CA HIS A 39 -26.82 -3.52 15.60
C HIS A 39 -28.16 -3.26 14.86
N GLY A 40 -28.42 -4.05 13.81
CA GLY A 40 -29.74 -4.13 13.18
C GLY A 40 -29.91 -5.39 12.34
N ASP A 41 -30.66 -6.36 12.88
CA ASP A 41 -31.17 -7.64 12.35
C ASP A 41 -30.58 -8.30 11.08
N ARG A 42 -30.28 -9.60 11.27
CA ARG A 42 -30.02 -10.72 10.35
C ARG A 42 -30.11 -10.49 8.84
N ASN A 43 -29.11 -11.01 8.11
CA ASN A 43 -29.06 -11.34 6.67
C ASN A 43 -30.23 -10.80 5.81
N THR A 44 -30.37 -9.48 5.75
CA THR A 44 -31.51 -8.83 5.11
C THR A 44 -31.37 -8.87 3.58
N ASN A 45 -32.51 -8.81 2.87
CA ASN A 45 -32.55 -8.56 1.42
C ASN A 45 -31.72 -7.32 1.01
N PHE A 46 -31.46 -6.39 1.93
CA PHE A 46 -30.60 -5.24 1.69
C PHE A 46 -29.14 -5.67 1.44
N PHE A 47 -28.54 -6.53 2.28
CA PHE A 47 -27.17 -7.00 2.07
C PHE A 47 -27.03 -7.79 0.76
N HIS A 48 -28.00 -8.65 0.44
CA HIS A 48 -28.06 -9.36 -0.85
C HIS A 48 -28.13 -8.41 -2.04
N LYS A 49 -29.00 -7.39 -1.98
CA LYS A 49 -29.14 -6.40 -3.05
C LYS A 49 -27.86 -5.56 -3.21
N MET A 50 -27.25 -5.13 -2.11
CA MET A 50 -25.99 -4.38 -2.14
C MET A 50 -24.85 -5.23 -2.69
N ALA A 51 -24.69 -6.46 -2.20
CA ALA A 51 -23.68 -7.40 -2.71
C ALA A 51 -23.92 -7.74 -4.19
N GLY A 52 -25.18 -7.90 -4.60
CA GLY A 52 -25.56 -8.07 -6.00
C GLY A 52 -25.18 -6.85 -6.85
N GLN A 53 -25.50 -5.63 -6.38
CA GLN A 53 -25.15 -4.39 -7.08
C GLN A 53 -23.63 -4.22 -7.21
N HIS A 54 -22.86 -4.54 -6.17
CA HIS A 54 -21.40 -4.56 -6.21
C HIS A 54 -20.86 -5.60 -7.19
N TYR A 55 -21.46 -6.79 -7.21
CA TYR A 55 -21.10 -7.85 -8.16
C TYR A 55 -21.35 -7.41 -9.61
N PHE A 56 -22.51 -6.83 -9.91
CA PHE A 56 -22.82 -6.33 -11.26
C PHE A 56 -21.93 -5.15 -11.67
N ARG A 57 -21.65 -4.22 -10.76
CA ARG A 57 -20.77 -3.07 -11.05
C ARG A 57 -19.29 -3.45 -11.17
N GLY A 58 -18.85 -4.46 -10.42
CA GLY A 58 -17.47 -4.95 -10.45
C GLY A 58 -17.20 -5.94 -11.58
N ARG A 59 -18.24 -6.46 -12.25
CA ARG A 59 -18.07 -7.38 -13.37
C ARG A 59 -17.51 -6.64 -14.57
N ILE A 60 -16.38 -7.12 -15.07
CA ILE A 60 -15.73 -6.59 -16.26
C ILE A 60 -16.39 -7.24 -17.48
N SER A 61 -17.08 -6.45 -18.30
CA SER A 61 -17.83 -6.93 -19.47
C SER A 61 -16.96 -7.07 -20.72
N GLU A 62 -16.00 -6.17 -20.86
CA GLU A 62 -15.08 -6.12 -22.00
C GLU A 62 -13.72 -5.57 -21.55
N LEU A 63 -12.67 -5.99 -22.22
CA LEU A 63 -11.34 -5.35 -22.15
C LEU A 63 -10.79 -5.10 -23.54
N GLU A 64 -10.10 -3.99 -23.68
CA GLU A 64 -9.30 -3.61 -24.83
C GLU A 64 -7.84 -4.04 -24.63
N ASP A 65 -7.25 -4.65 -25.65
CA ASP A 65 -5.82 -4.99 -25.68
C ASP A 65 -4.95 -3.80 -26.09
N GLU A 66 -3.63 -4.01 -26.15
CA GLU A 66 -2.67 -2.95 -26.54
C GLU A 66 -2.73 -2.54 -28.02
N PHE A 67 -3.45 -3.30 -28.84
CA PHE A 67 -3.64 -3.04 -30.28
C PHE A 67 -5.02 -2.43 -30.59
N GLY A 68 -5.82 -2.13 -29.55
CA GLY A 68 -7.17 -1.58 -29.69
C GLY A 68 -8.26 -2.61 -30.01
N ASN A 69 -7.97 -3.92 -29.90
CA ASN A 69 -8.98 -4.95 -30.07
C ASN A 69 -9.74 -5.19 -28.77
N HIS A 70 -11.07 -5.26 -28.86
CA HIS A 70 -11.93 -5.55 -27.72
C HIS A 70 -12.24 -7.04 -27.61
N THR A 71 -12.26 -7.56 -26.39
CA THR A 71 -12.70 -8.92 -26.09
C THR A 71 -13.70 -8.94 -24.94
N THR A 72 -14.69 -9.82 -25.04
CA THR A 72 -15.68 -10.10 -24.00
C THR A 72 -15.50 -11.50 -23.40
N GLU A 73 -14.58 -12.29 -23.95
CA GLU A 73 -14.30 -13.64 -23.49
C GLU A 73 -13.42 -13.60 -22.24
N SER A 74 -13.86 -14.28 -21.17
CA SER A 74 -13.19 -14.17 -19.87
C SER A 74 -11.74 -14.68 -19.87
N VAL A 75 -11.44 -15.71 -20.66
CA VAL A 75 -10.07 -16.24 -20.80
C VAL A 75 -9.14 -15.22 -21.48
N ASN A 76 -9.63 -14.57 -22.53
CA ASN A 76 -8.85 -13.55 -23.25
C ASN A 76 -8.70 -12.28 -22.40
N MET A 77 -9.75 -11.85 -21.69
CA MET A 77 -9.67 -10.74 -20.73
C MET A 77 -8.62 -11.02 -19.64
N LEU A 78 -8.59 -12.23 -19.11
CA LEU A 78 -7.62 -12.65 -18.11
C LEU A 78 -6.19 -12.65 -18.65
N LYS A 79 -5.99 -13.09 -19.90
CA LYS A 79 -4.69 -13.02 -20.57
C LYS A 79 -4.21 -11.58 -20.77
N ILE A 80 -5.09 -10.68 -21.22
CA ILE A 80 -4.79 -9.24 -21.35
C ILE A 80 -4.33 -8.69 -19.99
N ALA A 81 -5.09 -8.99 -18.93
CA ALA A 81 -4.77 -8.50 -17.59
C ALA A 81 -3.45 -9.08 -17.06
N SER A 82 -3.21 -10.38 -17.23
CA SER A 82 -1.96 -11.04 -16.82
C SER A 82 -0.75 -10.46 -17.54
N THR A 83 -0.81 -10.34 -18.88
CA THR A 83 0.28 -9.77 -19.68
C THR A 83 0.53 -8.29 -19.32
N TYR A 84 -0.53 -7.54 -19.02
CA TYR A 84 -0.40 -6.15 -18.59
C TYR A 84 0.38 -6.02 -17.27
N PHE A 85 0.06 -6.83 -16.25
CA PHE A 85 0.75 -6.75 -14.96
C PHE A 85 2.15 -7.35 -15.00
N ASP A 86 2.35 -8.42 -15.77
CA ASP A 86 3.68 -9.00 -16.00
C ASP A 86 4.65 -7.96 -16.59
N LYS A 87 4.22 -7.25 -17.65
CA LYS A 87 4.97 -6.11 -18.20
C LYS A 87 5.12 -4.96 -17.20
N LEU A 88 4.06 -4.61 -16.46
CA LEU A 88 4.09 -3.49 -15.52
C LEU A 88 5.07 -3.72 -14.37
N PHE A 89 5.11 -4.93 -13.82
CA PHE A 89 5.96 -5.30 -12.71
C PHE A 89 7.32 -5.88 -13.13
N SER A 90 7.68 -5.74 -14.40
CA SER A 90 9.03 -6.02 -14.89
C SER A 90 9.89 -4.76 -14.77
N ALA A 91 11.04 -4.89 -14.09
CA ALA A 91 12.06 -3.86 -13.95
C ALA A 91 12.54 -3.31 -15.30
N SER A 92 12.84 -2.01 -15.37
CA SER A 92 13.57 -1.43 -16.49
C SER A 92 15.06 -1.80 -16.42
N ALA A 93 15.74 -1.82 -17.56
CA ALA A 93 17.18 -2.12 -17.64
C ALA A 93 18.05 -0.89 -17.41
N GLU A 94 17.51 0.17 -16.80
CA GLU A 94 18.21 1.45 -16.61
C GLU A 94 19.02 1.41 -15.30
N GLU A 95 20.28 1.82 -15.39
CA GLU A 95 21.17 1.88 -14.23
C GLU A 95 20.76 3.04 -13.31
N SER A 96 20.56 2.76 -12.02
CA SER A 96 20.27 3.78 -11.00
C SER A 96 21.44 4.76 -10.92
N GLU A 97 21.19 6.06 -11.11
CA GLU A 97 22.21 7.08 -10.93
C GLU A 97 22.64 7.17 -9.45
N GLU A 98 23.93 6.96 -9.16
CA GLU A 98 24.49 6.97 -7.80
C GLU A 98 24.38 8.35 -7.12
N HIS A 99 24.18 9.43 -7.89
CA HIS A 99 24.24 10.81 -7.37
C HIS A 99 23.21 11.09 -6.27
N LEU A 100 21.98 10.58 -6.41
CA LEU A 100 20.93 10.79 -5.43
C LEU A 100 21.32 10.21 -4.06
N PHE A 101 21.94 9.02 -4.04
CA PHE A 101 22.29 8.33 -2.81
C PHE A 101 23.31 9.11 -1.98
N ASP A 102 24.22 9.85 -2.62
CA ASP A 102 25.19 10.72 -1.96
C ASP A 102 24.55 11.95 -1.29
N LEU A 103 23.41 12.42 -1.82
CA LEU A 103 22.67 13.56 -1.27
C LEU A 103 21.85 13.17 -0.03
N VAL A 104 21.51 11.89 0.10
CA VAL A 104 20.69 11.38 1.19
C VAL A 104 21.49 11.38 2.49
N LYS A 105 21.07 12.23 3.43
CA LYS A 105 21.67 12.27 4.77
C LYS A 105 21.23 11.05 5.57
N ARG A 106 22.21 10.39 6.21
CA ARG A 106 21.94 9.33 7.19
C ARG A 106 21.06 9.85 8.33
N LYS A 107 19.93 9.19 8.56
CA LYS A 107 18.97 9.52 9.62
C LYS A 107 18.80 8.41 10.64
N ILE A 108 18.98 7.16 10.22
CA ILE A 108 18.91 6.01 11.10
C ILE A 108 20.21 5.93 11.92
N THR A 109 20.05 6.08 13.24
CA THR A 109 21.14 6.01 14.22
C THR A 109 21.47 4.56 14.60
N ALA A 110 22.57 4.35 15.32
CA ALA A 110 22.92 3.03 15.85
C ALA A 110 21.86 2.50 16.82
N SER A 111 21.38 3.33 17.77
CA SER A 111 20.34 2.94 18.73
C SER A 111 19.01 2.57 18.05
N MET A 112 18.68 3.29 16.98
CA MET A 112 17.55 2.98 16.10
C MET A 112 17.70 1.59 15.45
N ASN A 113 18.87 1.28 14.87
CA ASN A 113 19.14 -0.05 14.33
C ASN A 113 19.11 -1.14 15.39
N GLU A 114 19.67 -0.89 16.58
CA GLU A 114 19.61 -1.82 17.71
C GLU A 114 18.15 -2.14 18.08
N ALA A 115 17.25 -1.17 18.06
CA ALA A 115 15.83 -1.37 18.31
C ALA A 115 15.16 -2.24 17.22
N LEU A 116 15.44 -1.97 15.94
CA LEU A 116 14.90 -2.74 14.81
C LEU A 116 15.35 -4.20 14.82
N LEU A 117 16.60 -4.43 15.19
CA LEU A 117 17.26 -5.75 15.19
C LEU A 117 17.07 -6.54 16.48
N LYS A 118 16.31 -6.02 17.46
CA LYS A 118 15.94 -6.80 18.64
C LYS A 118 15.31 -8.12 18.21
N GLN A 119 15.56 -9.18 18.96
CA GLN A 119 14.95 -10.48 18.66
C GLN A 119 13.42 -10.35 18.64
N PHE A 120 12.77 -10.93 17.63
CA PHE A 120 11.31 -10.98 17.56
C PHE A 120 10.75 -11.87 18.64
N THR A 121 9.60 -11.48 19.18
CA THR A 121 8.91 -12.19 20.27
C THR A 121 7.53 -12.68 19.84
N GLU A 122 7.03 -13.70 20.52
CA GLU A 122 5.66 -14.18 20.34
C GLU A 122 4.62 -13.11 20.70
N ASP A 123 4.92 -12.25 21.68
CA ASP A 123 4.04 -11.15 22.09
C ASP A 123 3.82 -10.13 20.97
N GLU A 124 4.86 -9.78 20.21
CA GLU A 124 4.74 -8.89 19.05
C GLU A 124 3.83 -9.48 17.97
N ILE A 125 3.94 -10.79 17.73
CA ILE A 125 3.11 -11.52 16.76
C ILE A 125 1.65 -11.54 17.24
N CYS A 126 1.42 -11.88 18.50
CA CYS A 126 0.08 -11.90 19.09
C CYS A 126 -0.58 -10.51 19.07
N GLN A 127 0.20 -9.47 19.37
CA GLN A 127 -0.27 -8.08 19.33
C GLN A 127 -0.63 -7.66 17.90
N ALA A 128 0.21 -8.00 16.91
CA ALA A 128 -0.08 -7.73 15.50
C ALA A 128 -1.41 -8.37 15.06
N VAL A 129 -1.68 -9.62 15.46
CA VAL A 129 -2.95 -10.31 15.15
C VAL A 129 -4.15 -9.58 15.76
N LYS A 130 -4.04 -9.12 17.02
CA LYS A 130 -5.13 -8.41 17.71
C LYS A 130 -5.44 -7.04 17.10
N GLU A 131 -4.44 -6.34 16.58
CA GLU A 131 -4.61 -5.02 15.95
C GLU A 131 -5.21 -5.07 14.55
N MET A 132 -5.23 -6.25 13.91
CA MET A 132 -5.76 -6.38 12.56
C MET A 132 -7.29 -6.22 12.52
N PRO A 133 -7.84 -5.51 11.52
CA PRO A 133 -9.29 -5.46 11.33
C PRO A 133 -9.85 -6.87 11.01
N PRO A 134 -10.85 -7.36 11.76
CA PRO A 134 -11.24 -8.78 11.77
C PRO A 134 -11.80 -9.29 10.42
N LEU A 135 -12.59 -8.45 9.75
CA LEU A 135 -13.43 -8.85 8.59
C LEU A 135 -12.89 -8.30 7.26
N LYS A 136 -11.62 -7.90 7.18
CA LYS A 136 -11.00 -7.54 5.91
C LYS A 136 -10.87 -8.76 4.99
N ALA A 137 -10.93 -8.52 3.68
CA ALA A 137 -10.86 -9.58 2.67
C ALA A 137 -9.60 -10.45 2.85
N PRO A 138 -9.76 -11.79 2.83
CA PRO A 138 -8.66 -12.73 2.96
C PRO A 138 -7.81 -12.78 1.69
N GLY A 139 -6.69 -13.50 1.77
CA GLY A 139 -5.85 -13.78 0.61
C GLY A 139 -6.33 -15.01 -0.15
N VAL A 140 -5.36 -15.74 -0.70
CA VAL A 140 -5.58 -16.94 -1.52
C VAL A 140 -6.12 -18.10 -0.66
N ASP A 141 -5.69 -18.16 0.60
CA ASP A 141 -6.06 -19.19 1.57
C ASP A 141 -7.51 -19.09 2.09
N GLY A 142 -8.18 -17.96 1.86
CA GLY A 142 -9.56 -17.72 2.31
C GLY A 142 -9.73 -17.43 3.80
N PHE A 143 -8.65 -17.40 4.60
CA PHE A 143 -8.75 -17.17 6.04
C PHE A 143 -8.66 -15.67 6.37
N ALA A 144 -9.72 -15.12 6.98
CA ALA A 144 -9.74 -13.74 7.46
C ALA A 144 -9.04 -13.59 8.82
N ALA A 145 -8.71 -12.35 9.21
CA ALA A 145 -8.03 -12.07 10.49
C ALA A 145 -8.81 -12.58 11.71
N ILE A 146 -10.15 -12.55 11.65
CA ILE A 146 -11.00 -13.06 12.74
C ILE A 146 -10.78 -14.54 13.06
N PHE A 147 -10.38 -15.36 12.08
CA PHE A 147 -10.03 -16.76 12.31
C PHE A 147 -8.85 -16.86 13.27
N TYR A 148 -7.77 -16.14 12.96
CA TYR A 148 -6.55 -16.13 13.77
C TYR A 148 -6.79 -15.50 15.15
N GLN A 149 -7.60 -14.45 15.23
CA GLN A 149 -7.96 -13.82 16.51
C GLN A 149 -8.78 -14.74 17.42
N THR A 150 -9.72 -15.49 16.84
CA THR A 150 -10.62 -16.38 17.60
C THR A 150 -9.90 -17.66 18.04
N TYR A 151 -9.15 -18.27 17.12
CA TYR A 151 -8.52 -19.57 17.32
C TYR A 151 -7.03 -19.48 17.67
N TRP A 152 -6.55 -18.31 18.13
CA TRP A 152 -5.15 -18.10 18.53
C TRP A 152 -4.67 -19.11 19.57
N HIS A 153 -5.55 -19.51 20.49
CA HIS A 153 -5.27 -20.52 21.51
C HIS A 153 -4.98 -21.93 20.93
N ILE A 154 -5.35 -22.18 19.67
CA ILE A 154 -5.10 -23.43 18.95
C ILE A 154 -3.88 -23.28 18.04
N VAL A 155 -3.87 -22.25 17.18
CA VAL A 155 -2.86 -22.12 16.10
C VAL A 155 -1.69 -21.22 16.47
N GLY A 156 -1.80 -20.44 17.54
CA GLY A 156 -0.85 -19.37 17.88
C GLY A 156 0.57 -19.87 18.09
N THR A 157 0.75 -20.96 18.84
CA THR A 157 2.08 -21.50 19.13
C THR A 157 2.83 -21.94 17.85
N ASP A 158 2.13 -22.60 16.92
CA ASP A 158 2.76 -23.08 15.69
C ASP A 158 3.04 -21.93 14.72
N ILE A 159 2.10 -20.98 14.61
CA ILE A 159 2.28 -19.76 13.82
C ILE A 159 3.45 -18.93 14.35
N SER A 160 3.53 -18.73 15.67
CA SER A 160 4.62 -17.99 16.31
C SER A 160 5.97 -18.62 16.03
N LYS A 161 6.10 -19.95 16.18
CA LYS A 161 7.35 -20.67 15.85
C LYS A 161 7.75 -20.50 14.39
N TYR A 162 6.80 -20.68 13.48
CA TYR A 162 7.03 -20.52 12.05
C TYR A 162 7.47 -19.08 11.70
N TYR A 163 6.83 -18.07 12.28
CA TYR A 163 7.16 -16.67 12.01
C TYR A 163 8.47 -16.23 12.64
N LEU A 164 8.78 -16.68 13.85
CA LEU A 164 10.08 -16.42 14.45
C LEU A 164 11.20 -17.02 13.61
N ALA A 165 10.99 -18.20 13.00
CA ALA A 165 11.96 -18.76 12.06
C ALA A 165 12.10 -17.88 10.80
N ILE A 166 11.01 -17.36 10.23
CA ILE A 166 11.09 -16.47 9.05
C ILE A 166 11.78 -15.14 9.39
N LEU A 167 11.32 -14.48 10.45
CA LEU A 167 11.75 -13.15 10.89
C LEU A 167 13.23 -13.14 11.30
N ASN A 168 13.73 -14.25 11.84
CA ASN A 168 15.13 -14.42 12.20
C ASN A 168 15.98 -15.08 11.08
N GLY A 169 15.46 -15.16 9.85
CA GLY A 169 16.24 -15.58 8.67
C GLY A 169 16.45 -17.09 8.49
N GLN A 170 15.71 -17.93 9.20
CA GLN A 170 15.85 -19.40 9.15
C GLN A 170 14.95 -20.06 8.09
N LEU A 171 13.81 -19.44 7.76
CA LEU A 171 12.85 -19.94 6.77
C LEU A 171 12.45 -18.84 5.78
N GLU A 172 12.18 -19.22 4.53
CA GLU A 172 11.60 -18.32 3.51
C GLU A 172 10.08 -18.23 3.62
N PHE A 173 9.50 -17.21 2.98
CA PHE A 173 8.06 -16.97 3.00
C PHE A 173 7.24 -17.95 2.14
N GLU A 174 7.86 -18.71 1.24
CA GLU A 174 7.21 -19.76 0.43
C GLU A 174 5.79 -19.36 -0.06
N ASP A 175 4.77 -20.21 0.21
CA ASP A 175 3.40 -20.01 -0.26
C ASP A 175 2.63 -18.91 0.48
N ILE A 176 3.08 -18.47 1.66
CA ILE A 176 2.37 -17.40 2.38
C ILE A 176 2.47 -16.05 1.66
N ASN A 177 3.48 -15.86 0.80
CA ASN A 177 3.66 -14.64 0.03
C ASN A 177 2.92 -14.63 -1.33
N ARG A 178 2.12 -15.66 -1.63
CA ARG A 178 1.25 -15.65 -2.80
C ARG A 178 0.13 -14.63 -2.63
N THR A 179 -0.08 -13.82 -3.67
CA THR A 179 -0.98 -12.67 -3.62
C THR A 179 -1.88 -12.64 -4.84
N ARG A 180 -3.18 -12.43 -4.63
CA ARG A 180 -4.16 -12.27 -5.72
C ARG A 180 -4.36 -10.80 -6.03
N ILE A 181 -4.23 -10.40 -7.28
CA ILE A 181 -4.52 -9.04 -7.74
C ILE A 181 -5.99 -8.95 -8.13
N MET A 182 -6.75 -8.15 -7.40
CA MET A 182 -8.13 -7.82 -7.72
C MET A 182 -8.22 -6.47 -8.41
N LEU A 183 -9.06 -6.37 -9.44
CA LEU A 183 -9.26 -5.12 -10.17
C LEU A 183 -10.44 -4.33 -9.60
N ILE A 184 -10.17 -3.10 -9.17
CA ILE A 184 -11.21 -2.14 -8.75
C ILE A 184 -11.37 -1.07 -9.84
N PRO A 185 -12.56 -0.92 -10.45
CA PRO A 185 -12.84 0.16 -11.40
C PRO A 185 -12.57 1.55 -10.83
N LYS A 186 -11.87 2.41 -11.59
CA LYS A 186 -11.71 3.85 -11.31
C LYS A 186 -12.85 4.69 -11.88
N VAL A 187 -13.45 4.22 -12.99
CA VAL A 187 -14.50 4.90 -13.75
C VAL A 187 -15.69 3.98 -13.92
N ASP A 188 -16.83 4.56 -14.29
CA ASP A 188 -18.00 3.78 -14.70
C ASP A 188 -17.71 3.07 -16.03
N LYS A 189 -17.99 1.76 -16.09
CA LYS A 189 -17.76 0.87 -17.25
C LYS A 189 -16.32 0.93 -17.79
N PRO A 190 -15.33 0.45 -17.01
CA PRO A 190 -13.96 0.43 -17.47
C PRO A 190 -13.78 -0.60 -18.59
N ASN A 191 -13.06 -0.22 -19.64
CA ASN A 191 -12.71 -1.08 -20.77
C ASN A 191 -11.19 -1.19 -21.01
N ASN A 192 -10.37 -0.38 -20.31
CA ASN A 192 -8.92 -0.40 -20.42
C ASN A 192 -8.26 -0.73 -19.08
N MET A 193 -7.16 -1.49 -19.08
CA MET A 193 -6.44 -1.89 -17.86
C MET A 193 -5.97 -0.70 -17.00
N SER A 194 -5.65 0.46 -17.59
CA SER A 194 -5.28 1.68 -16.86
C SER A 194 -6.41 2.27 -16.00
N GLN A 195 -7.66 1.97 -16.35
CA GLN A 195 -8.86 2.41 -15.66
C GLN A 195 -9.20 1.55 -14.44
N PHE A 196 -8.36 0.57 -14.10
CA PHE A 196 -8.48 -0.22 -12.88
C PHE A 196 -7.39 0.16 -11.87
N ARG A 197 -7.71 0.04 -10.59
CA ARG A 197 -6.74 -0.02 -9.49
C ARG A 197 -6.47 -1.49 -9.16
N PRO A 198 -5.22 -1.96 -9.21
CA PRO A 198 -4.89 -3.25 -8.67
C PRO A 198 -4.96 -3.21 -7.14
N ILE A 199 -5.64 -4.16 -6.51
CA ILE A 199 -5.56 -4.38 -5.06
C ILE A 199 -5.00 -5.77 -4.82
N SER A 200 -3.86 -5.82 -4.16
CA SER A 200 -3.16 -7.00 -3.71
C SER A 200 -3.84 -7.60 -2.48
N LEU A 201 -4.53 -8.73 -2.66
CA LEU A 201 -5.06 -9.53 -1.58
C LEU A 201 -4.00 -10.51 -1.07
N CYS A 202 -3.15 -10.03 -0.16
CA CYS A 202 -2.17 -10.88 0.51
C CYS A 202 -2.83 -11.81 1.54
N ASN A 203 -2.25 -12.98 1.75
CA ASN A 203 -2.64 -13.87 2.84
C ASN A 203 -2.54 -13.15 4.18
N VAL A 204 -3.47 -13.43 5.08
CA VAL A 204 -3.45 -12.84 6.42
C VAL A 204 -2.18 -13.23 7.17
N LEU A 205 -1.67 -14.44 6.92
CA LEU A 205 -0.40 -14.89 7.48
C LEU A 205 0.76 -13.92 7.16
N TYR A 206 0.92 -13.56 5.88
CA TYR A 206 1.91 -12.56 5.47
C TYR A 206 1.63 -11.19 6.11
N LYS A 207 0.35 -10.78 6.16
CA LYS A 207 -0.03 -9.48 6.75
C LYS A 207 0.33 -9.37 8.24
N ILE A 208 0.35 -10.47 8.99
CA ILE A 208 0.83 -10.47 10.38
C ILE A 208 2.31 -10.11 10.43
N ILE A 209 3.15 -10.73 9.59
CA ILE A 209 4.58 -10.40 9.50
C ILE A 209 4.76 -8.93 9.08
N ALA A 210 4.08 -8.48 8.02
CA ALA A 210 4.12 -7.09 7.58
C ALA A 210 3.73 -6.12 8.71
N LYS A 211 2.71 -6.46 9.51
CA LYS A 211 2.27 -5.66 10.65
C LYS A 211 3.31 -5.60 11.77
N VAL A 212 3.98 -6.71 12.09
CA VAL A 212 5.08 -6.73 13.06
C VAL A 212 6.22 -5.82 12.61
N LEU A 213 6.62 -5.89 11.33
CA LEU A 213 7.69 -5.04 10.78
C LEU A 213 7.31 -3.56 10.80
N VAL A 214 6.07 -3.24 10.40
CA VAL A 214 5.53 -1.87 10.46
C VAL A 214 5.56 -1.35 11.89
N ASN A 215 5.07 -2.13 12.88
CA ASN A 215 5.05 -1.71 14.27
C ASN A 215 6.44 -1.41 14.83
N ARG A 216 7.50 -2.04 14.32
CA ARG A 216 8.88 -1.74 14.72
C ARG A 216 9.44 -0.48 14.08
N MET A 217 9.13 -0.24 12.81
CA MET A 217 9.73 0.87 12.06
C MET A 217 8.90 2.16 12.08
N SER A 218 7.59 2.08 12.36
CA SER A 218 6.66 3.22 12.25
C SER A 218 7.09 4.42 13.07
N ASP A 219 7.55 4.18 14.29
CA ASP A 219 7.91 5.24 15.24
C ASP A 219 9.15 6.00 14.78
N MET A 220 10.01 5.33 14.03
CA MET A 220 11.30 5.84 13.56
C MET A 220 11.20 6.59 12.23
N LEU A 221 10.15 6.31 11.45
CA LEU A 221 9.95 6.96 10.15
C LEU A 221 9.65 8.46 10.29
N GLY A 222 9.08 8.89 11.42
CA GLY A 222 8.85 10.31 11.71
C GLY A 222 10.12 11.15 11.66
N ASP A 223 11.25 10.59 12.10
CA ASP A 223 12.56 11.25 12.13
C ASP A 223 13.28 11.22 10.76
N CYS A 224 12.92 10.25 9.92
CA CYS A 224 13.57 10.01 8.63
C CYS A 224 12.92 10.79 7.49
N ILE A 225 11.59 10.87 7.51
CA ILE A 225 10.78 11.45 6.45
C ILE A 225 10.56 12.95 6.70
N ASN A 226 10.78 13.78 5.69
CA ASN A 226 10.69 15.25 5.80
C ASN A 226 9.30 15.69 6.24
N GLU A 227 9.21 16.78 7.00
CA GLU A 227 7.95 17.35 7.49
C GLU A 227 6.90 17.61 6.39
N PRO A 228 7.26 18.06 5.16
CA PRO A 228 6.26 18.29 4.10
C PRO A 228 5.53 17.04 3.59
N GLN A 229 5.96 15.83 3.97
CA GLN A 229 5.24 14.59 3.71
C GLN A 229 4.21 14.34 4.81
N GLY A 230 2.94 14.52 4.49
CA GLY A 230 1.83 14.44 5.45
C GLY A 230 1.17 13.06 5.56
N ALA A 231 1.54 12.09 4.73
CA ALA A 231 0.86 10.79 4.68
C ALA A 231 1.53 9.71 5.54
N PHE A 232 0.70 8.82 6.11
CA PHE A 232 1.08 7.57 6.79
C PHE A 232 2.02 7.66 8.01
N ILE A 233 2.40 8.87 8.44
CA ILE A 233 3.24 9.07 9.64
C ILE A 233 2.34 9.44 10.82
N PRO A 234 2.45 8.75 11.96
CA PRO A 234 1.69 9.08 13.17
C PRO A 234 1.85 10.55 13.56
N GLY A 235 0.72 11.22 13.83
CA GLY A 235 0.70 12.63 14.24
C GLY A 235 0.69 13.65 13.09
N ARG A 236 0.84 13.22 11.83
CA ARG A 236 0.69 14.12 10.66
C ARG A 236 -0.71 13.99 10.06
N LEU A 237 -1.37 15.12 9.83
CA LEU A 237 -2.72 15.16 9.27
C LEU A 237 -2.71 15.78 7.87
N ILE A 238 -3.56 15.26 6.98
CA ILE A 238 -3.74 15.85 5.64
C ILE A 238 -4.24 17.30 5.70
N SER A 239 -4.97 17.67 6.76
CA SER A 239 -5.46 19.03 6.97
C SER A 239 -4.34 20.05 7.04
N ASP A 240 -3.17 19.67 7.55
CA ASP A 240 -2.02 20.56 7.71
C ASP A 240 -1.46 20.95 6.34
N ASN A 241 -1.24 19.95 5.47
CA ASN A 241 -0.80 20.18 4.10
C ASN A 241 -1.84 20.98 3.29
N ILE A 242 -3.14 20.74 3.50
CA ILE A 242 -4.21 21.51 2.85
C ILE A 242 -4.16 22.98 3.29
N LEU A 243 -4.00 23.25 4.59
CA LEU A 243 -3.93 24.60 5.13
C LEU A 243 -2.71 25.35 4.59
N ILE A 244 -1.54 24.70 4.57
CA ILE A 244 -0.30 25.26 4.03
C ILE A 244 -0.46 25.57 2.54
N ALA A 245 -0.96 24.62 1.76
CA ALA A 245 -1.20 24.83 0.32
C ALA A 245 -2.19 25.98 0.08
N TYR A 246 -3.26 26.06 0.87
CA TYR A 246 -4.25 27.14 0.78
C TYR A 246 -3.63 28.51 1.07
N GLU A 247 -2.83 28.64 2.13
CA GLU A 247 -2.16 29.90 2.50
C GLU A 247 -1.15 30.34 1.43
N ILE A 248 -0.39 29.40 0.86
CA ILE A 248 0.51 29.67 -0.27
C ILE A 248 -0.29 30.19 -1.46
N LEU A 249 -1.31 29.44 -1.92
CA LEU A 249 -2.10 29.81 -3.09
C LEU A 249 -2.83 31.15 -2.89
N HIS A 250 -3.33 31.40 -1.69
CA HIS A 250 -3.94 32.67 -1.32
C HIS A 250 -2.90 33.82 -1.40
N SER A 251 -1.71 33.63 -0.84
CA SER A 251 -0.61 34.59 -0.92
C SER A 251 -0.20 34.88 -2.36
N LEU A 252 -0.12 33.84 -3.21
CA LEU A 252 0.16 33.98 -4.65
C LEU A 252 -0.92 34.79 -5.36
N LYS A 253 -2.20 34.54 -5.05
CA LYS A 253 -3.34 35.28 -5.62
C LYS A 253 -3.37 36.75 -5.19
N MET A 254 -2.95 37.05 -3.96
CA MET A 254 -2.93 38.42 -3.41
C MET A 254 -1.73 39.23 -3.90
N LYS A 255 -0.66 38.59 -4.35
CA LYS A 255 0.55 39.23 -4.87
C LYS A 255 0.32 39.84 -6.27
N LYS A 256 -0.34 41.00 -6.30
CA LYS A 256 -0.68 41.74 -7.54
C LYS A 256 0.45 42.62 -8.12
N ARG A 257 1.57 42.77 -7.40
CA ARG A 257 2.69 43.64 -7.78
C ARG A 257 4.03 42.98 -7.39
N GLY A 258 5.04 43.14 -8.25
CA GLY A 258 6.40 42.61 -8.05
C GLY A 258 7.00 42.08 -9.36
N LYS A 259 8.34 42.03 -9.45
CA LYS A 259 9.04 41.50 -10.64
C LYS A 259 9.22 39.97 -10.62
N LYS A 260 9.13 39.34 -9.44
CA LYS A 260 9.28 37.89 -9.26
C LYS A 260 7.90 37.22 -9.18
N GLY A 261 7.56 36.43 -10.19
CA GLY A 261 6.40 35.53 -10.18
C GLY A 261 6.72 34.21 -9.48
N ASN A 262 5.67 33.51 -9.05
CA ASN A 262 5.75 32.19 -8.45
C ASN A 262 4.73 31.27 -9.13
N PHE A 263 4.99 29.96 -9.12
CA PHE A 263 4.06 28.95 -9.61
C PHE A 263 3.78 27.89 -8.54
N ALA A 264 2.65 27.21 -8.73
CA ALA A 264 2.33 25.96 -8.05
C ALA A 264 2.03 24.91 -9.13
N LEU A 265 2.64 23.73 -9.01
CA LEU A 265 2.51 22.64 -9.95
C LEU A 265 2.01 21.41 -9.21
N LYS A 266 0.81 20.91 -9.57
CA LYS A 266 0.33 19.62 -9.10
C LYS A 266 0.88 18.53 -10.02
N LEU A 267 1.57 17.56 -9.43
CA LEU A 267 2.06 16.37 -10.11
C LEU A 267 1.21 15.17 -9.70
N ASP A 268 0.98 14.26 -10.65
CA ASP A 268 0.29 12.99 -10.44
C ASP A 268 1.23 11.86 -10.87
N MET A 269 1.66 11.03 -9.93
CA MET A 269 2.57 9.93 -10.20
C MET A 269 1.81 8.75 -10.80
N SER A 270 2.01 8.51 -12.09
CA SER A 270 1.39 7.39 -12.78
C SER A 270 1.86 6.06 -12.20
N LYS A 271 0.95 5.33 -11.56
CA LYS A 271 1.19 3.99 -11.00
C LYS A 271 2.36 3.97 -10.00
N ALA A 272 2.36 4.94 -9.08
CA ALA A 272 3.45 5.21 -8.16
C ALA A 272 3.96 3.96 -7.39
N TYR A 273 3.05 3.12 -6.91
CA TYR A 273 3.42 1.88 -6.21
C TYR A 273 3.95 0.80 -7.16
N ASP A 274 3.32 0.65 -8.33
CA ASP A 274 3.61 -0.46 -9.24
C ASP A 274 4.96 -0.32 -9.94
N ARG A 275 5.50 0.90 -10.02
CA ARG A 275 6.74 1.23 -10.74
C ARG A 275 7.97 1.38 -9.85
N VAL A 276 7.85 1.17 -8.54
CA VAL A 276 8.99 1.28 -7.63
C VAL A 276 10.04 0.20 -7.95
N GLU A 277 11.22 0.62 -8.39
CA GLU A 277 12.35 -0.28 -8.57
C GLU A 277 12.90 -0.76 -7.21
N TRP A 278 13.12 -2.07 -7.09
CA TRP A 278 13.52 -2.69 -5.83
C TRP A 278 14.95 -2.33 -5.42
N ASP A 279 15.86 -2.22 -6.39
CA ASP A 279 17.25 -1.80 -6.13
C ASP A 279 17.30 -0.35 -5.64
N PHE A 280 16.44 0.52 -6.18
CA PHE A 280 16.28 1.89 -5.70
C PHE A 280 15.80 1.93 -4.24
N LEU A 281 14.79 1.13 -3.89
CA LEU A 281 14.31 1.02 -2.50
C LEU A 281 15.43 0.56 -1.56
N ALA A 282 16.16 -0.49 -1.92
CA ALA A 282 17.27 -1.00 -1.12
C ALA A 282 18.38 0.03 -0.97
N GLY A 283 18.74 0.72 -2.05
CA GLY A 283 19.72 1.82 -2.06
C GLY A 283 19.30 2.97 -1.13
N MET A 284 18.04 3.41 -1.21
CA MET A 284 17.50 4.45 -0.32
C MET A 284 17.54 4.05 1.15
N MET A 285 17.19 2.81 1.49
CA MET A 285 17.29 2.31 2.86
C MET A 285 18.75 2.28 3.34
N ASN A 286 19.67 1.84 2.49
CA ASN A 286 21.09 1.83 2.80
C ASN A 286 21.62 3.25 3.06
N SER A 287 21.33 4.22 2.20
CA SER A 287 21.76 5.61 2.36
C SER A 287 21.15 6.31 3.58
N LEU A 288 19.92 5.94 3.96
CA LEU A 288 19.31 6.41 5.22
C LEU A 288 19.99 5.83 6.47
N GLY A 289 20.76 4.75 6.33
CA GLY A 289 21.55 4.12 7.37
C GLY A 289 20.90 2.92 8.05
N PHE A 290 19.88 2.31 7.44
CA PHE A 290 19.30 1.06 7.92
C PHE A 290 20.36 -0.05 7.92
N HIS A 291 20.34 -0.91 8.92
CA HIS A 291 21.23 -2.05 8.98
C HIS A 291 20.93 -3.06 7.87
N ASN A 292 21.97 -3.70 7.33
CA ASN A 292 21.83 -4.64 6.21
C ASN A 292 20.84 -5.77 6.50
N ASP A 293 20.88 -6.37 7.70
CA ASP A 293 19.95 -7.45 8.07
C ASP A 293 18.48 -7.01 8.03
N TRP A 294 18.20 -5.74 8.40
CA TRP A 294 16.85 -5.19 8.30
C TRP A 294 16.44 -4.98 6.84
N ILE A 295 17.35 -4.45 6.01
CA ILE A 295 17.13 -4.29 4.57
C ILE A 295 16.84 -5.66 3.94
N VAL A 296 17.66 -6.68 4.22
CA VAL A 296 17.46 -8.05 3.72
C VAL A 296 16.10 -8.59 4.14
N LEU A 297 15.68 -8.41 5.40
CA LEU A 297 14.38 -8.87 5.87
C LEU A 297 13.20 -8.21 5.12
N ILE A 298 13.29 -6.89 4.90
CA ILE A 298 12.29 -6.13 4.13
C ILE A 298 12.29 -6.58 2.66
N MET A 299 13.46 -6.71 2.04
CA MET A 299 13.57 -7.13 0.63
C MET A 299 13.10 -8.57 0.44
N ARG A 300 13.31 -9.47 1.40
CA ARG A 300 12.70 -10.82 1.36
C ARG A 300 11.18 -10.76 1.33
N CYS A 301 10.55 -9.82 2.04
CA CYS A 301 9.10 -9.64 1.98
C CYS A 301 8.62 -9.16 0.61
N VAL A 302 9.36 -8.24 -0.01
CA VAL A 302 9.00 -7.57 -1.27
C VAL A 302 9.31 -8.46 -2.48
N CYS A 303 10.51 -9.06 -2.53
CA CYS A 303 11.02 -9.77 -3.70
C CYS A 303 10.49 -11.20 -3.86
N SER A 304 10.06 -11.86 -2.78
CA SER A 304 9.58 -13.25 -2.83
C SER A 304 8.08 -13.38 -3.18
N VAL A 305 7.43 -12.29 -3.56
CA VAL A 305 6.00 -12.29 -3.89
C VAL A 305 5.74 -13.03 -5.21
N SER A 306 4.61 -13.73 -5.29
CA SER A 306 4.08 -14.25 -6.56
C SER A 306 2.64 -13.78 -6.72
N TYR A 307 2.29 -13.35 -7.93
CA TYR A 307 0.99 -12.79 -8.25
C TYR A 307 0.17 -13.70 -9.16
N SER A 308 -1.14 -13.69 -8.95
CA SER A 308 -2.13 -14.16 -9.92
C SER A 308 -3.22 -13.10 -10.02
N VAL A 309 -3.63 -12.77 -11.25
CA VAL A 309 -4.68 -11.78 -11.50
C VAL A 309 -6.02 -12.48 -11.44
N SER A 310 -6.98 -11.89 -10.74
CA SER A 310 -8.34 -12.43 -10.64
C SER A 310 -9.34 -11.53 -11.33
N LEU A 311 -10.07 -12.10 -12.29
CA LEU A 311 -11.05 -11.40 -13.11
C LEU A 311 -12.32 -12.25 -13.20
N ASN A 312 -13.46 -11.68 -12.80
CA ASN A 312 -14.77 -12.32 -12.83
C ASN A 312 -14.83 -13.72 -12.18
N GLY A 313 -13.98 -14.01 -11.19
CA GLY A 313 -13.91 -15.30 -10.50
C GLY A 313 -13.00 -16.34 -11.16
N LEU A 314 -12.29 -15.98 -12.22
CA LEU A 314 -11.19 -16.76 -12.80
C LEU A 314 -9.85 -16.16 -12.39
N ASP A 315 -8.86 -17.02 -12.18
CA ASP A 315 -7.51 -16.63 -11.80
C ASP A 315 -6.53 -16.97 -12.93
N SER A 316 -5.56 -16.09 -13.18
CA SER A 316 -4.48 -16.31 -14.13
C SER A 316 -3.45 -17.29 -13.60
N ASP A 317 -2.54 -17.71 -14.47
CA ASP A 317 -1.29 -18.33 -14.05
C ASP A 317 -0.50 -17.41 -13.11
N TRP A 318 0.34 -18.03 -12.29
CA TRP A 318 1.22 -17.34 -11.36
C TRP A 318 2.42 -16.75 -12.11
N PHE A 319 2.78 -15.52 -11.77
CA PHE A 319 3.99 -14.87 -12.26
C PHE A 319 4.72 -14.18 -11.11
N SER A 320 6.01 -13.91 -11.30
CA SER A 320 6.87 -13.28 -10.30
C SER A 320 7.31 -11.89 -10.81
N PRO A 321 7.02 -10.82 -10.08
CA PRO A 321 7.46 -9.48 -10.45
C PRO A 321 8.98 -9.32 -10.22
N SER A 322 9.56 -8.30 -10.83
CA SER A 322 10.90 -7.79 -10.50
C SER A 322 10.92 -6.33 -10.03
N ARG A 323 9.75 -5.68 -9.97
CA ARG A 323 9.56 -4.36 -9.36
C ARG A 323 8.15 -4.18 -8.78
N GLY A 324 7.96 -3.05 -8.11
CA GLY A 324 6.67 -2.58 -7.60
C GLY A 324 6.39 -2.99 -6.16
N LEU A 325 5.47 -2.26 -5.54
CA LEU A 325 4.98 -2.47 -4.18
C LEU A 325 3.50 -2.85 -4.22
N ARG A 326 3.06 -3.62 -3.21
CA ARG A 326 1.70 -4.16 -3.16
C ARG A 326 0.68 -3.10 -2.75
N GLN A 327 -0.25 -2.79 -3.62
CA GLN A 327 -1.35 -1.89 -3.27
C GLN A 327 -2.36 -2.63 -2.37
N GLY A 328 -2.48 -2.21 -1.11
CA GLY A 328 -3.35 -2.86 -0.10
C GLY A 328 -2.60 -3.70 0.93
N ASP A 329 -1.27 -3.79 0.81
CA ASP A 329 -0.38 -4.28 1.84
C ASP A 329 -0.11 -3.21 2.91
N LEU A 330 0.14 -3.64 4.15
CA LEU A 330 0.43 -2.77 5.28
C LEU A 330 1.84 -2.17 5.22
N LEU A 331 2.80 -2.92 4.69
CA LEU A 331 4.20 -2.49 4.63
C LEU A 331 4.46 -1.50 3.49
N SER A 332 3.82 -1.74 2.35
CA SER A 332 4.04 -1.00 1.10
C SER A 332 3.91 0.53 1.20
N PRO A 333 2.92 1.13 1.90
CA PRO A 333 2.84 2.58 2.08
C PRO A 333 4.08 3.19 2.74
N TYR A 334 4.64 2.53 3.74
CA TYR A 334 5.82 3.02 4.45
C TYR A 334 7.10 2.88 3.64
N LEU A 335 7.23 1.81 2.86
CA LEU A 335 8.33 1.65 1.90
C LEU A 335 8.25 2.71 0.80
N PHE A 336 7.05 3.03 0.34
CA PHE A 336 6.85 4.11 -0.63
C PHE A 336 7.29 5.47 -0.07
N LEU A 337 7.10 5.76 1.22
CA LEU A 337 7.62 6.98 1.84
C LEU A 337 9.16 7.06 1.76
N ILE A 338 9.85 5.93 1.92
CA ILE A 338 11.31 5.84 1.78
C ILE A 338 11.72 6.14 0.33
N CYS A 339 10.97 5.69 -0.67
CA CYS A 339 11.23 6.06 -2.06
C CYS A 339 10.95 7.55 -2.34
N ALA A 340 9.83 8.08 -1.85
CA ALA A 340 9.45 9.49 -2.01
C ALA A 340 10.43 10.46 -1.32
N LYS A 341 11.16 9.97 -0.30
CA LYS A 341 12.26 10.71 0.34
C LYS A 341 13.37 11.06 -0.65
N GLY A 342 13.62 10.22 -1.65
CA GLY A 342 14.57 10.53 -2.73
C GLY A 342 14.18 11.82 -3.46
N PHE A 343 12.93 11.90 -3.91
CA PHE A 343 12.40 13.09 -4.58
C PHE A 343 12.45 14.35 -3.69
N ALA A 344 12.07 14.21 -2.42
CA ALA A 344 12.19 15.31 -1.44
C ALA A 344 13.64 15.79 -1.30
N THR A 345 14.61 14.87 -1.30
CA THR A 345 16.04 15.17 -1.16
C THR A 345 16.57 15.98 -2.34
N LEU A 346 16.21 15.61 -3.58
CA LEU A 346 16.57 16.39 -4.78
C LEU A 346 16.02 17.81 -4.74
N LEU A 347 14.74 17.96 -4.34
CA LEU A 347 14.10 19.27 -4.22
C LEU A 347 14.77 20.12 -3.11
N GLU A 348 15.14 19.51 -1.99
CA GLU A 348 15.85 20.19 -0.91
C GLU A 348 17.27 20.60 -1.29
N ASP A 349 18.00 19.78 -2.04
CA ASP A 349 19.34 20.13 -2.55
C ASP A 349 19.28 21.37 -3.45
N VAL A 350 18.36 21.40 -4.42
CA VAL A 350 18.13 22.56 -5.29
C VAL A 350 17.78 23.83 -4.48
N LYS A 351 17.00 23.66 -3.41
CA LYS A 351 16.67 24.77 -2.50
C LYS A 351 17.88 25.25 -1.71
N GLN A 352 18.71 24.34 -1.20
CA GLN A 352 19.95 24.66 -0.47
C GLN A 352 20.97 25.37 -1.36
N ARG A 353 21.03 25.01 -2.65
CA ARG A 353 21.86 25.69 -3.66
C ARG A 353 21.29 27.03 -4.12
N MET A 354 20.15 27.47 -3.59
CA MET A 354 19.47 28.73 -3.94
C MET A 354 19.10 28.83 -5.43
N ILE A 355 18.95 27.70 -6.12
CA ILE A 355 18.54 27.63 -7.53
C ILE A 355 17.01 27.74 -7.64
N MET A 356 16.28 27.18 -6.67
CA MET A 356 14.83 27.34 -6.52
C MET A 356 14.46 27.56 -5.04
N GLU A 357 14.03 28.77 -4.68
CA GLU A 357 13.72 29.12 -3.29
C GLU A 357 12.36 28.56 -2.81
N GLY A 358 11.40 28.32 -3.72
CA GLY A 358 10.02 27.91 -3.41
C GLY A 358 9.04 29.08 -3.27
N ALA A 359 7.87 28.84 -2.67
CA ALA A 359 6.89 29.87 -2.34
C ALA A 359 7.04 30.34 -0.89
N PRO A 360 7.03 31.65 -0.61
CA PRO A 360 7.08 32.18 0.75
C PRO A 360 5.75 31.98 1.48
N ILE A 361 5.82 31.74 2.78
CA ILE A 361 4.65 31.60 3.67
C ILE A 361 4.67 32.71 4.71
N GLY A 362 3.56 33.44 4.79
CA GLY A 362 3.38 34.49 5.77
C GLY A 362 4.31 35.70 5.58
N ARG A 363 4.62 36.38 6.68
CA ARG A 363 5.51 37.56 6.70
C ARG A 363 6.98 37.20 6.93
N ASP A 364 7.26 35.96 7.34
CA ASP A 364 8.59 35.46 7.63
C ASP A 364 9.26 34.84 6.40
N ARG A 365 10.60 34.70 6.44
CA ARG A 365 11.45 34.15 5.37
C ARG A 365 11.30 32.63 5.16
N LEU A 366 10.24 32.01 5.64
CA LEU A 366 9.98 30.58 5.44
C LEU A 366 9.49 30.37 4.01
N SER A 367 10.22 29.56 3.25
CA SER A 367 9.81 29.14 1.91
C SER A 367 9.57 27.63 1.89
N ILE A 368 8.52 27.22 1.19
CA ILE A 368 8.23 25.81 0.92
C ILE A 368 8.28 25.59 -0.58
N ASN A 369 9.00 24.55 -1.02
CA ASN A 369 9.12 24.19 -2.42
C ASN A 369 8.35 22.91 -2.79
N HIS A 370 7.88 22.14 -1.80
CA HIS A 370 7.08 20.94 -2.04
C HIS A 370 6.17 20.61 -0.86
N LEU A 371 5.05 19.94 -1.15
CA LEU A 371 4.16 19.27 -0.21
C LEU A 371 3.78 17.92 -0.79
N PHE A 372 3.97 16.85 -0.01
CA PHE A 372 3.66 15.49 -0.44
C PHE A 372 2.56 14.89 0.42
N PHE A 373 1.69 14.10 -0.21
CA PHE A 373 0.75 13.24 0.46
C PHE A 373 0.68 11.91 -0.28
N ALA A 374 1.52 10.96 0.15
CA ALA A 374 1.76 9.74 -0.60
C ALA A 374 2.20 10.05 -2.04
N ASP A 375 1.42 9.64 -3.04
CA ASP A 375 1.64 9.86 -4.48
C ASP A 375 1.22 11.26 -4.97
N ASP A 376 0.32 11.96 -4.26
CA ASP A 376 -0.06 13.34 -4.58
C ASP A 376 1.07 14.32 -4.20
N CYS A 377 1.56 15.07 -5.19
CA CYS A 377 2.65 16.03 -4.98
C CYS A 377 2.27 17.43 -5.47
N ILE A 378 2.55 18.46 -4.67
CA ILE A 378 2.46 19.86 -5.07
C ILE A 378 3.83 20.49 -4.93
N LEU A 379 4.36 20.99 -6.05
CA LEU A 379 5.62 21.73 -6.08
C LEU A 379 5.35 23.23 -6.15
N PHE A 380 6.23 24.00 -5.53
CA PHE A 380 6.21 25.45 -5.54
C PHE A 380 7.57 25.98 -5.96
N GLY A 381 7.56 26.98 -6.83
CA GLY A 381 8.79 27.57 -7.35
C GLY A 381 8.60 29.00 -7.82
N ASP A 382 9.69 29.59 -8.30
CA ASP A 382 9.71 30.88 -8.96
C ASP A 382 9.55 30.74 -10.47
N THR A 383 8.87 31.68 -11.13
CA THR A 383 8.63 31.63 -12.58
C THR A 383 9.85 32.00 -13.41
N SER A 384 11.07 31.95 -12.85
CA SER A 384 12.27 32.16 -13.66
C SER A 384 12.47 30.98 -14.61
N LEU A 385 13.15 31.24 -15.74
CA LEU A 385 13.52 30.19 -16.68
C LEU A 385 14.44 29.14 -16.04
N GLU A 386 15.27 29.57 -15.09
CA GLU A 386 16.19 28.71 -14.35
C GLU A 386 15.45 27.82 -13.35
N GLY A 387 14.51 28.38 -12.58
CA GLY A 387 13.68 27.63 -11.62
C GLY A 387 12.83 26.56 -12.31
N THR A 388 12.15 26.92 -13.40
CA THR A 388 11.33 25.98 -14.17
C THR A 388 12.12 24.85 -14.83
N ARG A 389 13.28 25.16 -15.44
CA ARG A 389 14.20 24.14 -15.98
C ARG A 389 14.74 23.22 -14.88
N THR A 390 15.01 23.76 -13.70
CA THR A 390 15.53 22.96 -12.59
C THR A 390 14.49 21.99 -12.06
N VAL A 391 13.23 22.42 -11.91
CA VAL A 391 12.14 21.49 -11.54
C VAL A 391 12.00 20.37 -12.57
N HIS A 392 12.06 20.70 -13.87
CA HIS A 392 12.00 19.68 -14.91
C HIS A 392 13.18 18.70 -14.84
N LYS A 393 14.39 19.18 -14.53
CA LYS A 393 15.57 18.30 -14.35
C LYS A 393 15.40 17.37 -13.15
N VAL A 394 14.94 17.90 -12.01
CA VAL A 394 14.71 17.11 -10.79
C VAL A 394 13.63 16.04 -11.01
N ILE A 395 12.58 16.35 -11.77
CA ILE A 395 11.56 15.36 -12.14
C ILE A 395 12.17 14.26 -13.01
N ASN A 396 12.94 14.63 -14.04
CA ASN A 396 13.58 13.68 -14.94
C ASN A 396 14.69 12.82 -14.28
N GLU A 397 15.33 13.32 -13.23
CA GLU A 397 16.33 12.56 -12.46
C GLU A 397 15.66 11.59 -11.48
N TYR A 398 14.43 11.89 -11.05
CA TYR A 398 13.68 11.03 -10.14
C TYR A 398 12.85 9.95 -10.86
N GLU A 399 12.33 10.27 -12.05
CA GLU A 399 11.68 9.31 -12.96
C GLU A 399 12.68 8.32 -13.54
#